data_AF-A0A1W9RNX9-F1
#
_entry.id   AF-A0A1W9RNX9-F1
#
_cell.length_a   1.000
_cell.length_b   1.000
_cell.length_c   1.000
_cell.angle_alpha   90.00
_cell.angle_beta   90.00
_cell.angle_gamma   90.00
#
_symmetry.space_group_name_H-M   'P 1'
#
loop_
_entity.id
_entity.type
_entity.pdbx_description
1 polymer ?
#
loop_
_entity_poly.entity_id
_entity_poly.type
_entity_poly.pdbx_seq_one_letter_code
_entity_poly.pdbx_strand_id
1 'polypeptide(L)'
;MPEFEEPISLTSAPKVIKKEASRGGETLFAICAKSDKLFLVPVKHVECECISFSPSDIAKACKNHGMLPVGTLHTHPCSDDLCVLPSGEDIFYYAKVSDELPLFCIASKNEFVCYYRGDGDDFQEAFGSLKELPSKIEVVKK
;
A
#
# COMPACT_ATOMS: atom_id res chain seq x y z
N MET A 1 3.82 -8.13 -22.99
CA MET A 1 4.52 -7.82 -21.72
C MET A 1 3.81 -6.60 -21.16
N PRO A 2 3.28 -6.60 -19.93
CA PRO A 2 2.65 -5.38 -19.43
C PRO A 2 3.75 -4.32 -19.31
N GLU A 3 3.50 -3.14 -19.87
CA GLU A 3 4.37 -1.98 -19.73
C GLU A 3 4.64 -1.78 -18.25
N PHE A 4 5.93 -1.72 -17.87
CA PHE A 4 6.31 -1.47 -16.49
C PHE A 4 5.89 -0.04 -16.16
N GLU A 5 4.72 0.14 -15.55
CA GLU A 5 4.28 1.44 -15.07
C GLU A 5 5.38 2.03 -14.18
N GLU A 6 5.80 3.26 -14.47
CA GLU A 6 6.91 3.89 -13.77
C GLU A 6 6.65 3.97 -12.26
N PRO A 7 7.66 3.71 -11.40
CA PRO A 7 7.49 3.85 -9.95
C PRO A 7 7.07 5.26 -9.57
N ILE A 8 5.99 5.37 -8.78
CA ILE A 8 5.43 6.63 -8.33
C ILE A 8 6.09 7.00 -7.01
N SER A 9 6.79 8.13 -6.95
CA SER A 9 7.30 8.67 -5.67
C SER A 9 6.17 8.79 -4.65
N LEU A 10 6.39 8.39 -3.40
CA LEU A 10 5.37 8.48 -2.35
C LEU A 10 4.84 9.92 -2.19
N THR A 11 5.68 10.93 -2.41
CA THR A 11 5.26 12.35 -2.40
C THR A 11 4.21 12.70 -3.46
N SER A 12 4.19 11.98 -4.58
CA SER A 12 3.22 12.15 -5.67
C SER A 12 2.06 11.15 -5.59
N ALA A 13 2.18 10.12 -4.76
CA ALA A 13 1.19 9.06 -4.60
C ALA A 13 -0.24 9.54 -4.32
N PRO A 14 -0.49 10.59 -3.50
CA PRO A 14 -1.86 11.01 -3.17
C PRO A 14 -2.72 11.31 -4.40
N LYS A 15 -2.12 11.87 -5.46
CA LYS A 15 -2.84 12.18 -6.71
C LYS A 15 -3.21 10.91 -7.48
N VAL A 16 -2.31 9.94 -7.51
CA VAL A 16 -2.52 8.67 -8.22
C VAL A 16 -3.52 7.80 -7.47
N ILE A 17 -3.36 7.63 -6.17
CA ILE A 17 -4.28 6.86 -5.31
C ILE A 17 -5.70 7.42 -5.44
N LYS A 18 -5.87 8.74 -5.36
CA LYS A 18 -7.19 9.36 -5.52
C LYS A 18 -7.83 9.05 -6.88
N LYS A 19 -7.01 9.05 -7.96
CA LYS A 19 -7.48 8.73 -9.30
C LYS A 19 -7.92 7.26 -9.39
N GLU A 20 -7.10 6.33 -8.89
CA GLU A 20 -7.40 4.90 -8.92
C GLU A 20 -8.62 4.55 -8.06
N ALA A 21 -8.70 5.08 -6.83
CA ALA A 21 -9.90 4.94 -5.99
C ALA A 21 -11.16 5.56 -6.61
N SER A 22 -11.04 6.46 -7.58
CA SER A 22 -12.18 7.05 -8.30
C SER A 22 -12.60 6.27 -9.54
N ARG A 23 -11.79 5.32 -9.99
CA ARG A 23 -12.07 4.52 -11.18
C ARG A 23 -13.07 3.39 -10.92
N GLY A 24 -13.32 3.05 -9.65
CA GLY A 24 -14.10 1.87 -9.25
C GLY A 24 -13.21 0.63 -9.15
N GLY A 25 -13.60 -0.37 -8.36
CA GLY A 25 -12.75 -1.53 -8.05
C GLY A 25 -11.57 -1.18 -7.13
N GLU A 26 -10.62 -2.10 -7.03
CA GLU A 26 -9.45 -1.99 -6.16
C GLU A 26 -8.15 -2.05 -6.96
N THR A 27 -7.19 -1.21 -6.59
CA THR A 27 -5.84 -1.22 -7.16
C THR A 27 -4.84 -1.53 -6.05
N LEU A 28 -4.00 -2.54 -6.29
CA LEU A 28 -2.90 -2.93 -5.42
C LEU A 28 -1.62 -2.32 -5.92
N PHE A 29 -0.90 -1.70 -4.98
CA PHE A 29 0.43 -1.17 -5.14
C PHE A 29 1.39 -1.92 -4.22
N ALA A 30 2.58 -2.18 -4.71
CA ALA A 30 3.73 -2.52 -3.91
C ALA A 30 4.36 -1.22 -3.37
N ILE A 31 4.61 -1.17 -2.07
CA ILE A 31 5.43 -0.12 -1.47
C ILE A 31 6.88 -0.61 -1.52
N CYS A 32 7.70 0.11 -2.29
CA CYS A 32 9.08 -0.25 -2.56
C CYS A 32 10.02 0.84 -2.01
N ALA A 33 11.11 0.43 -1.38
CA ALA A 33 12.15 1.31 -0.89
C ALA A 33 13.38 1.28 -1.80
N LYS A 34 13.95 2.45 -2.07
CA LYS A 34 15.26 2.61 -2.70
C LYS A 34 16.02 3.72 -1.99
N SER A 35 17.12 3.35 -1.32
CA SER A 35 17.81 4.25 -0.39
C SER A 35 16.83 4.77 0.67
N ASP A 36 16.81 6.07 0.97
CA ASP A 36 15.90 6.69 1.95
C ASP A 36 14.55 7.14 1.33
N LYS A 37 14.13 6.55 0.21
CA LYS A 37 12.90 6.96 -0.50
C LYS A 37 11.94 5.80 -0.71
N LEU A 38 10.65 6.09 -0.58
CA LEU A 38 9.55 5.18 -0.84
C LEU A 38 8.87 5.49 -2.17
N PHE A 39 8.45 4.42 -2.84
CA PHE A 39 7.78 4.43 -4.12
C PHE A 39 6.58 3.49 -4.09
N LEU A 40 5.53 3.83 -4.83
CA LEU A 40 4.44 2.93 -5.16
C LEU A 40 4.65 2.37 -6.56
N VAL A 41 4.62 1.06 -6.67
CA VAL A 41 4.64 0.36 -7.96
C VAL A 41 3.29 -0.33 -8.14
N PRO A 42 2.51 0.03 -9.17
CA PRO A 42 1.26 -0.65 -9.48
C PRO A 42 1.49 -2.15 -9.73
N VAL A 43 0.71 -3.00 -9.08
CA VAL A 43 0.83 -4.47 -9.21
C VAL A 43 -0.33 -5.03 -10.01
N LYS A 44 -1.56 -4.68 -9.62
CA LYS A 44 -2.78 -5.12 -10.30
C LYS A 44 -3.96 -4.21 -9.97
N HIS A 45 -4.94 -4.23 -10.86
CA HIS A 45 -6.25 -3.64 -10.66
C HIS A 45 -7.31 -4.73 -10.86
N VAL A 46 -8.34 -4.72 -10.03
CA VAL A 46 -9.50 -5.61 -10.13
C VAL A 46 -10.77 -4.79 -10.06
N GLU A 47 -11.76 -5.12 -10.89
CA GLU A 47 -13.07 -4.45 -10.87
C GLU A 47 -13.93 -4.90 -9.68
N CYS A 48 -13.54 -5.99 -8.99
CA CYS A 48 -14.13 -6.48 -7.74
C CYS A 48 -13.52 -5.78 -6.51
N GLU A 49 -14.32 -5.63 -5.45
CA GLU A 49 -13.87 -5.21 -4.09
C GLU A 49 -13.22 -6.39 -3.32
N CYS A 50 -12.31 -7.12 -3.96
CA CYS A 50 -11.74 -8.36 -3.39
C CYS A 50 -10.33 -8.66 -3.94
N ILE A 51 -9.34 -7.83 -3.61
CA ILE A 51 -8.00 -7.92 -4.20
C ILE A 51 -7.07 -8.92 -3.49
N SER A 52 -7.05 -10.19 -3.93
CA SER A 52 -6.10 -11.19 -3.39
C SER A 52 -4.69 -11.11 -4.01
N PHE A 53 -3.61 -11.01 -3.25
CA PHE A 53 -2.24 -11.01 -3.81
C PHE A 53 -1.35 -12.09 -3.22
N SER A 54 -0.07 -12.11 -3.60
CA SER A 54 0.97 -12.91 -2.98
C SER A 54 2.18 -12.03 -2.63
N PRO A 55 2.95 -12.31 -1.56
CA PRO A 55 4.19 -11.58 -1.28
C PRO A 55 5.16 -11.61 -2.46
N SER A 56 5.18 -12.70 -3.22
CA SER A 56 5.99 -12.83 -4.43
C SER A 56 5.65 -11.81 -5.52
N ASP A 57 4.38 -11.43 -5.67
CA ASP A 57 3.97 -10.42 -6.66
C ASP A 57 4.53 -9.04 -6.28
N ILE A 58 4.45 -8.70 -4.99
CA ILE A 58 5.00 -7.46 -4.42
C ILE A 58 6.52 -7.43 -4.58
N ALA A 59 7.20 -8.51 -4.19
CA ALA A 59 8.64 -8.63 -4.31
C ALA A 59 9.11 -8.53 -5.77
N LYS A 60 8.39 -9.16 -6.70
CA LYS A 60 8.67 -9.08 -8.13
C LYS A 60 8.49 -7.66 -8.67
N ALA A 61 7.42 -6.97 -8.30
CA ALA A 61 7.18 -5.59 -8.68
C ALA A 61 8.34 -4.67 -8.25
N CYS A 62 8.77 -4.73 -6.99
CA CYS A 62 9.90 -3.93 -6.51
C CYS A 62 11.23 -4.34 -7.16
N LYS A 63 11.50 -5.64 -7.31
CA LYS A 63 12.74 -6.17 -7.88
C LYS A 63 12.94 -5.75 -9.33
N ASN A 64 11.88 -5.68 -10.13
CA ASN A 64 11.95 -5.22 -11.53
C ASN A 64 12.48 -3.79 -11.68
N HIS A 65 12.39 -2.98 -10.62
CA HIS A 65 12.91 -1.62 -10.57
C HIS A 65 14.16 -1.46 -9.68
N GLY A 66 14.75 -2.58 -9.23
CA GLY A 66 15.93 -2.57 -8.35
C GLY A 66 15.65 -1.97 -6.97
N MET A 67 14.47 -2.24 -6.42
CA MET A 67 14.00 -1.73 -5.12
C MET A 67 13.70 -2.88 -4.16
N LEU A 68 13.66 -2.59 -2.86
CA LEU A 68 13.30 -3.54 -1.81
C LEU A 68 11.80 -3.45 -1.53
N PRO A 69 11.07 -4.57 -1.46
CA PRO A 69 9.68 -4.55 -1.01
C PRO A 69 9.63 -4.25 0.49
N VAL A 70 8.78 -3.32 0.90
CA VAL A 70 8.57 -2.98 2.32
C VAL A 70 7.12 -3.10 2.76
N GLY A 71 6.19 -3.15 1.81
CA GLY A 71 4.78 -3.25 2.14
C GLY A 71 3.85 -3.23 0.95
N THR A 72 2.57 -3.08 1.25
CA THR A 72 1.51 -2.97 0.26
C THR A 72 0.59 -1.80 0.54
N LEU A 73 0.00 -1.24 -0.51
CA LEU A 73 -1.11 -0.31 -0.42
C LEU A 73 -2.19 -0.79 -1.37
N HIS A 74 -3.42 -0.96 -0.91
CA HIS A 74 -4.54 -1.17 -1.83
C HIS A 74 -5.59 -0.07 -1.65
N THR A 75 -6.34 0.20 -2.72
CA THR A 75 -7.33 1.27 -2.73
C THR A 75 -8.74 0.72 -2.59
N HIS A 76 -9.57 1.36 -1.76
CA HIS A 76 -11.02 1.12 -1.74
C HIS A 76 -11.75 2.22 -2.52
N PRO A 77 -12.73 1.87 -3.38
CA PRO A 77 -13.43 2.83 -4.22
C PRO A 77 -14.45 3.71 -3.46
N CYS A 78 -14.70 3.39 -2.19
CA CYS A 78 -15.71 4.05 -1.38
C CYS A 78 -15.18 5.32 -0.66
N SER A 79 -16.10 6.15 -0.17
CA SER A 79 -15.83 7.54 0.23
C SER A 79 -16.11 7.85 1.71
N ASP A 80 -16.63 6.89 2.46
CA ASP A 80 -17.03 7.10 3.85
C ASP A 80 -15.86 6.76 4.78
N ASP A 81 -15.81 7.34 5.98
CA ASP A 81 -14.72 7.16 6.95
C ASP A 81 -14.52 5.68 7.35
N LEU A 82 -15.56 4.86 7.20
CA LEU A 82 -15.51 3.41 7.42
C LEU A 82 -14.77 2.64 6.31
N CYS A 83 -14.48 3.28 5.17
CA CYS A 83 -13.85 2.65 4.01
C CYS A 83 -12.37 2.39 4.14
N VAL A 84 -11.70 3.09 5.05
CA VAL A 84 -10.28 2.82 5.33
C VAL A 84 -10.12 1.76 6.41
N LEU A 85 -11.21 1.28 7.03
CA LEU A 85 -11.11 0.18 7.97
C LEU A 85 -10.75 -1.11 7.23
N PRO A 86 -9.72 -1.84 7.67
CA PRO A 86 -9.40 -3.14 7.10
C PRO A 86 -10.57 -4.09 7.31
N SER A 87 -10.94 -4.82 6.26
CA SER A 87 -11.83 -5.96 6.40
C SER A 87 -11.17 -7.06 7.25
N GLY A 88 -11.96 -8.03 7.72
CA GLY A 88 -11.39 -9.21 8.36
C GLY A 88 -10.41 -9.96 7.45
N GLU A 89 -10.62 -9.93 6.13
CA GLU A 89 -9.72 -10.53 5.14
C GLU A 89 -8.40 -9.76 5.04
N ASP A 90 -8.43 -8.43 5.12
CA ASP A 90 -7.24 -7.59 5.12
C ASP A 90 -6.34 -7.86 6.32
N ILE A 91 -6.93 -7.95 7.52
CA ILE A 91 -6.19 -8.26 8.76
C ILE A 91 -5.61 -9.66 8.68
N PHE A 92 -6.40 -10.64 8.25
CA PHE A 92 -5.93 -12.02 8.11
C PHE A 92 -4.77 -12.12 7.11
N TYR A 93 -4.88 -11.39 5.99
CA TYR A 93 -3.86 -11.37 4.98
C TYR A 93 -2.58 -10.69 5.48
N TYR A 94 -2.71 -9.53 6.16
CA TYR A 94 -1.58 -8.85 6.77
C TYR A 94 -0.86 -9.73 7.79
N ALA A 95 -1.59 -10.41 8.69
CA ALA A 95 -1.01 -11.31 9.67
C ALA A 95 -0.15 -12.40 9.02
N LYS A 96 -0.56 -12.91 7.86
CA LYS A 96 0.16 -13.94 7.10
C LYS A 96 1.47 -13.42 6.47
N VAL A 97 1.56 -12.14 6.13
CA VAL A 97 2.67 -11.59 5.32
C VAL A 97 3.52 -10.57 6.06
N SER A 98 3.12 -10.15 7.27
CA SER A 98 3.75 -9.06 8.03
C SER A 98 5.23 -9.28 8.37
N ASP A 99 5.70 -10.52 8.43
CA ASP A 99 7.12 -10.84 8.64
C ASP A 99 7.99 -10.45 7.43
N GLU A 100 7.43 -10.55 6.22
CA GLU A 100 8.12 -10.21 4.96
C GLU A 100 7.79 -8.78 4.48
N LEU A 101 6.57 -8.33 4.74
CA LEU A 101 6.00 -7.06 4.31
C LEU A 101 5.42 -6.34 5.54
N PRO A 102 6.27 -5.65 6.32
CA PRO A 102 5.87 -5.10 7.61
C PRO A 102 4.84 -3.96 7.49
N LEU A 103 4.75 -3.31 6.34
CA LEU A 103 3.82 -2.21 6.09
C LEU A 103 2.60 -2.66 5.27
N PHE A 104 1.41 -2.39 5.79
CA PHE A 104 0.15 -2.65 5.10
C PHE A 104 -0.75 -1.43 5.16
N CYS A 105 -1.06 -0.85 4.00
CA CYS A 105 -1.85 0.35 3.87
C CYS A 105 -3.13 0.11 3.09
N ILE A 106 -4.18 0.81 3.51
CA ILE A 106 -5.46 0.93 2.82
C ILE A 106 -5.69 2.41 2.56
N ALA A 107 -6.15 2.75 1.36
CA ALA A 107 -6.44 4.13 1.03
C ALA A 107 -7.77 4.30 0.30
N SER A 108 -8.52 5.33 0.68
CA SER A 108 -9.70 5.79 -0.03
C SER A 108 -9.36 7.02 -0.88
N LYS A 109 -10.39 7.67 -1.46
CA LYS A 109 -10.24 8.93 -2.22
C LYS A 109 -9.65 10.06 -1.40
N ASN A 110 -9.85 10.04 -0.08
CA ASN A 110 -9.56 11.17 0.80
C ASN A 110 -8.63 10.82 1.96
N GLU A 111 -8.58 9.55 2.37
CA GLU A 111 -7.96 9.12 3.62
C GLU A 111 -7.15 7.85 3.42
N PHE A 112 -6.34 7.52 4.42
CA PHE A 112 -5.61 6.26 4.47
C PHE A 112 -5.48 5.77 5.91
N VAL A 113 -5.24 4.48 6.03
CA VAL A 113 -4.69 3.86 7.24
C VAL A 113 -3.51 2.97 6.84
N CYS A 114 -2.47 2.94 7.66
CA CYS A 114 -1.33 2.05 7.50
C CYS A 114 -1.05 1.37 8.83
N TYR A 115 -0.74 0.07 8.75
CA TYR A 115 -0.33 -0.77 9.86
C TYR A 115 1.14 -1.13 9.70
N TYR A 116 1.89 -1.04 10.81
CA TYR A 116 3.30 -1.39 10.90
C TYR A 116 3.49 -2.39 12.03
N ARG A 117 4.33 -3.39 11.79
CA ARG A 117 4.85 -4.23 12.87
C ARG A 117 6.03 -3.51 13.52
N GLY A 118 5.81 -3.02 14.75
CA GLY A 118 6.83 -2.40 15.58
C GLY A 118 7.78 -3.41 16.23
N ASP A 119 8.72 -2.91 17.02
CA ASP A 119 9.59 -3.75 17.84
C ASP A 119 8.76 -4.44 18.93
N GLY A 120 8.93 -5.76 19.10
CA GLY A 120 8.31 -6.52 20.20
C GLY A 120 6.86 -6.95 20.00
N ASP A 121 6.41 -7.16 18.75
CA ASP A 121 5.04 -7.56 18.37
C ASP A 121 3.96 -6.47 18.57
N ASP A 122 4.35 -5.23 18.84
CA ASP A 122 3.42 -4.10 18.90
C ASP A 122 2.94 -3.70 17.49
N PHE A 123 1.62 -3.64 17.30
CA PHE A 123 1.01 -3.10 16.08
C PHE A 123 0.88 -1.58 16.19
N GLN A 124 1.48 -0.86 15.25
CA GLN A 124 1.32 0.59 15.13
C GLN A 124 0.38 0.92 13.98
N GLU A 125 -0.42 1.98 14.16
CA GLU A 125 -1.35 2.50 13.16
C GLU A 125 -1.00 3.95 12.85
N ALA A 126 -0.99 4.29 11.56
CA ALA A 126 -1.00 5.67 11.09
C ALA A 126 -2.24 5.90 10.23
N PHE A 127 -3.12 6.79 10.68
CA PHE A 127 -4.28 7.23 9.91
C PHE A 127 -4.16 8.72 9.58
N GLY A 128 -4.79 9.16 8.49
CA GLY A 128 -4.92 10.58 8.18
C GLY A 128 -5.48 10.83 6.80
N SER A 129 -5.46 12.08 6.38
CA SER A 129 -5.82 12.43 5.01
C SER A 129 -4.76 11.92 4.03
N LEU A 130 -5.19 11.59 2.81
CA LEU A 130 -4.30 11.07 1.78
C LEU A 130 -3.13 12.01 1.46
N LYS A 131 -3.27 13.32 1.71
CA LYS A 131 -2.18 14.30 1.55
C LYS A 131 -1.07 14.14 2.59
N GLU A 132 -1.38 13.61 3.77
CA GLU A 132 -0.43 13.38 4.87
C GLU A 132 0.28 12.04 4.77
N LEU A 133 -0.16 11.15 3.86
CA LEU A 133 0.46 9.85 3.59
C LEU A 133 1.99 9.91 3.51
N PRO A 134 2.62 10.83 2.75
CA PRO A 134 4.07 10.82 2.59
C PRO A 134 4.83 11.23 3.87
N SER A 135 4.19 11.98 4.77
CA SER A 135 4.78 12.44 6.03
C SER A 135 4.52 11.50 7.20
N LYS A 136 3.53 10.61 7.10
CA LYS A 136 3.14 9.69 8.18
C LYS A 136 3.74 8.30 8.02
N ILE A 137 4.20 7.95 6.82
CA ILE A 137 4.89 6.69 6.56
C ILE A 137 6.40 6.98 6.47
N GLU A 138 7.13 6.66 7.53
CA GLU A 138 8.59 6.70 7.52
C GLU A 138 9.18 5.30 7.31
N VAL A 139 10.33 5.23 6.63
CA VAL A 139 11.10 4.00 6.60
C VAL A 139 11.67 3.81 8.01
N VAL A 140 11.14 2.83 8.75
CA VAL A 140 11.75 2.43 10.02
C VAL A 140 13.16 1.94 9.69
N LYS A 141 14.17 2.74 10.03
CA LYS A 141 15.57 2.33 9.94
C LYS A 141 15.78 1.25 10.99
N LYS A 142 15.85 0.00 10.55
CA LYS A 142 16.46 -1.08 11.36
C LYS A 142 17.96 -0.82 11.49
#